data_AF-A0A8D9HQA8-F1
#
_entry.id   AF-A0A8D9HQA8-F1
#
_cell.length_a   1.000
_cell.length_b   1.000
_cell.length_c   1.000
_cell.angle_alpha   90.00
_cell.angle_beta   90.00
_cell.angle_gamma   90.00
#
_symmetry.space_group_name_H-M   'P 1'
#
loop_
_entity.id
_entity.type
_entity.pdbx_description
1 polymer ?
#
loop_
_entity_poly.entity_id
_entity_poly.type
_entity_poly.pdbx_seq_one_letter_code
_entity_poly.pdbx_strand_id
1 'polypeptide(L)'
;MSLSSFLMIWFVFYKNEGGVAVSATVFTLKNSCPYTVWPATFAGKGSTLGEGGFQLDPGASVQLTLTNEPGWSGRFWGRTGCNFDSSGHGNCATGDCGNSLKCTVTGATPSTLAEFTIQGDSGNDFYDLSLVDGYNVKMGIKPEGGSGECKYVHGLRR
;
A
#
# COMPACT_ATOMS: atom_id res chain seq x y z
N MET A 1 6.31 24.89 2.51
CA MET A 1 5.95 23.46 2.70
C MET A 1 5.85 22.86 1.30
N SER A 2 6.84 22.07 0.87
CA SER A 2 6.91 21.54 -0.50
C SER A 2 5.82 20.48 -0.70
N LEU A 3 4.84 20.76 -1.57
CA LEU A 3 3.86 19.79 -2.05
C LEU A 3 4.57 18.85 -3.02
N SER A 4 5.24 17.84 -2.49
CA SER A 4 5.84 16.78 -3.29
C SER A 4 4.71 15.84 -3.74
N SER A 5 4.54 15.64 -5.06
CA SER A 5 3.47 14.79 -5.63
C SER A 5 3.77 13.29 -5.50
N PHE A 6 3.29 12.66 -4.42
CA PHE A 6 3.60 11.28 -4.01
C PHE A 6 2.39 10.53 -3.47
N LEU A 7 2.25 9.24 -3.78
CA LEU A 7 1.47 8.34 -2.93
C LEU A 7 2.30 8.05 -1.67
N MET A 8 1.78 8.43 -0.51
CA MET A 8 2.46 8.32 0.78
C MET A 8 1.73 7.31 1.66
N ILE A 9 2.44 6.29 2.12
CA ILE A 9 1.90 5.27 3.03
C ILE A 9 2.48 5.52 4.42
N TRP A 10 1.62 5.82 5.40
CA TRP A 10 1.99 5.96 6.81
C TRP A 10 1.61 4.71 7.58
N PHE A 11 2.36 4.37 8.63
CA PHE A 11 2.13 3.14 9.36
C PHE A 11 2.23 3.32 10.87
N VAL A 12 1.19 3.03 11.66
CA VAL A 12 1.15 3.23 13.14
C VAL A 12 0.89 1.93 13.90
N PHE A 13 1.59 1.76 15.04
CA PHE A 13 1.37 0.71 16.04
C PHE A 13 0.59 1.20 17.27
N TYR A 14 -0.46 0.47 17.66
CA TYR A 14 -1.12 0.62 18.95
C TYR A 14 -0.99 -0.68 19.76
N LYS A 15 -0.54 -0.58 21.03
CA LYS A 15 -0.59 -1.67 22.03
C LYS A 15 -1.48 -1.24 23.18
N ASN A 16 -2.52 -2.02 23.52
CA ASN A 16 -3.29 -1.86 24.75
C ASN A 16 -2.75 -2.84 25.82
N GLU A 17 -2.45 -2.34 27.02
CA GLU A 17 -1.86 -3.13 28.12
C GLU A 17 -2.90 -3.73 29.09
N GLY A 18 -4.16 -3.89 28.69
CA GLY A 18 -5.21 -4.42 29.55
C GLY A 18 -6.14 -5.42 28.85
N GLY A 19 -5.80 -6.71 28.91
CA GLY A 19 -6.68 -7.82 28.49
C GLY A 19 -6.69 -8.08 26.98
N VAL A 20 -6.08 -9.19 26.57
CA VAL A 20 -5.78 -9.59 25.17
C VAL A 20 -4.87 -8.56 24.47
N ALA A 21 -3.62 -8.93 24.25
CA ALA A 21 -2.70 -8.11 23.45
C ALA A 21 -3.20 -8.07 22.00
N VAL A 22 -3.96 -7.03 21.66
CA VAL A 22 -4.34 -6.72 20.27
C VAL A 22 -3.19 -5.93 19.66
N SER A 23 -2.53 -6.51 18.66
CA SER A 23 -1.55 -5.82 17.83
C SER A 23 -2.24 -5.37 16.56
N ALA A 24 -2.24 -4.06 16.30
CA ALA A 24 -2.80 -3.50 15.10
C ALA A 24 -1.74 -2.71 14.32
N THR A 25 -1.85 -2.84 13.02
CA THR A 25 -0.94 -2.38 11.99
C THR A 25 -1.81 -1.54 11.04
N VAL A 26 -1.71 -0.21 11.12
CA VAL A 26 -2.56 0.71 10.32
C VAL A 26 -1.78 1.29 9.15
N PHE A 27 -2.14 0.96 7.92
CA PHE A 27 -1.61 1.59 6.70
C PHE A 27 -2.49 2.77 6.28
N THR A 28 -1.93 3.99 6.28
CA THR A 28 -2.60 5.19 5.77
C THR A 28 -2.11 5.50 4.37
N LEU A 29 -2.92 5.25 3.35
CA LEU A 29 -2.59 5.54 1.96
C LEU A 29 -3.08 6.95 1.62
N LYS A 30 -2.17 7.84 1.22
CA LYS A 30 -2.47 9.23 0.84
C LYS A 30 -2.04 9.52 -0.58
N ASN A 31 -2.99 9.88 -1.44
CA ASN A 31 -2.69 10.33 -2.79
C ASN A 31 -2.30 11.82 -2.78
N SER A 32 -1.02 12.14 -2.94
CA SER A 32 -0.57 13.53 -3.14
C SER A 32 -0.28 13.83 -4.62
N CYS A 33 -0.58 12.92 -5.54
CA CYS A 33 -0.48 13.16 -6.97
C CYS A 33 -1.59 14.14 -7.43
N PRO A 34 -1.38 14.90 -8.51
CA PRO A 34 -2.38 15.81 -9.05
C PRO A 34 -3.49 15.09 -9.86
N TYR A 35 -3.54 13.76 -9.82
CA TYR A 35 -4.49 12.92 -10.55
C TYR A 35 -5.00 11.78 -9.66
N THR A 36 -6.19 11.28 -9.98
CA THR A 36 -6.75 10.11 -9.30
C THR A 36 -5.88 8.89 -9.55
N VAL A 37 -5.59 8.16 -8.48
CA VAL A 37 -4.96 6.84 -8.53
C VAL A 37 -5.95 5.82 -8.01
N TRP A 38 -5.83 4.58 -8.46
CA TRP A 38 -6.60 3.48 -7.90
C TRP A 38 -5.64 2.55 -7.18
N PRO A 39 -5.35 2.79 -5.88
CA PRO A 39 -4.53 1.87 -5.12
C PRO A 39 -5.10 0.46 -5.22
N ALA A 40 -4.20 -0.48 -5.39
CA ALA A 40 -4.48 -1.89 -5.40
C ALA A 40 -3.63 -2.57 -4.34
N THR A 41 -4.17 -3.66 -3.81
CA THR A 41 -3.55 -4.41 -2.72
C THR A 41 -3.58 -5.89 -3.05
N PHE A 42 -2.53 -6.61 -2.71
CA PHE A 42 -2.52 -8.06 -2.79
C PHE A 42 -1.74 -8.62 -1.60
N ALA A 43 -2.35 -9.54 -0.85
CA ALA A 43 -1.70 -10.25 0.24
C ALA A 43 -1.21 -11.61 -0.28
N GLY A 44 0.11 -11.85 -0.19
CA GLY A 44 0.67 -13.18 -0.40
C GLY A 44 0.43 -14.11 0.80
N LYS A 45 0.27 -13.52 1.99
CA LYS A 45 -0.07 -14.22 3.23
C LYS A 45 -0.90 -13.32 4.15
N GLY A 46 -2.03 -13.84 4.62
CA GLY A 46 -2.96 -13.12 5.50
C GLY A 46 -4.10 -12.44 4.74
N SER A 47 -4.77 -11.51 5.41
CA SER A 47 -5.98 -10.86 4.91
C SER A 47 -5.71 -9.84 3.80
N THR A 48 -6.61 -9.80 2.81
CA THR A 48 -6.64 -8.75 1.78
C THR A 48 -7.15 -7.45 2.39
N LEU A 49 -6.40 -6.36 2.24
CA LEU A 49 -6.77 -5.03 2.72
C LEU A 49 -7.54 -4.25 1.65
N GLY A 50 -8.43 -3.33 2.05
CA GLY A 50 -9.13 -2.46 1.09
C GLY A 50 -9.89 -3.19 -0.03
N GLU A 51 -10.31 -4.43 0.23
CA GLU A 51 -11.00 -5.31 -0.71
C GLU A 51 -10.25 -5.56 -2.04
N GLY A 52 -8.92 -5.39 -2.06
CA GLY A 52 -8.09 -5.60 -3.24
C GLY A 52 -7.86 -4.34 -4.08
N GLY A 53 -8.67 -3.29 -3.90
CA GLY A 53 -8.45 -2.01 -4.57
C GLY A 53 -9.65 -1.07 -4.56
N PHE A 54 -9.36 0.21 -4.70
CA PHE A 54 -10.35 1.29 -4.61
C PHE A 54 -9.84 2.54 -5.35
N GLN A 55 -10.72 3.52 -5.56
CA GLN A 55 -10.35 4.84 -6.08
C GLN A 55 -9.83 5.74 -4.96
N LEU A 56 -8.78 6.50 -5.22
CA LEU A 56 -8.25 7.51 -4.31
C LEU A 56 -7.96 8.81 -5.05
N ASP A 57 -8.82 9.80 -4.84
CA ASP A 57 -8.75 11.10 -5.52
C ASP A 57 -7.56 11.95 -5.03
N PRO A 58 -7.14 12.97 -5.81
CA PRO A 58 -6.07 13.89 -5.41
C PRO A 58 -6.30 14.48 -4.02
N GLY A 59 -5.29 14.39 -3.15
CA GLY A 59 -5.33 14.88 -1.78
C GLY A 59 -6.05 13.97 -0.78
N ALA A 60 -6.79 12.96 -1.26
CA ALA A 60 -7.53 12.04 -0.39
C ALA A 60 -6.60 11.08 0.35
N SER A 61 -7.10 10.53 1.46
CA SER A 61 -6.40 9.52 2.26
C SER A 61 -7.38 8.47 2.77
N VAL A 62 -6.91 7.25 2.95
CA VAL A 62 -7.66 6.15 3.54
C VAL A 62 -6.78 5.36 4.51
N GLN A 63 -7.40 4.79 5.54
CA GLN A 63 -6.73 3.91 6.50
C GLN A 63 -7.18 2.47 6.28
N LEU A 64 -6.21 1.57 6.21
CA LEU A 64 -6.41 0.13 6.11
C LEU A 64 -5.77 -0.52 7.34
N THR A 65 -6.58 -1.22 8.13
CA THR A 65 -6.13 -1.78 9.40
C THR A 65 -5.95 -3.28 9.26
N LEU A 66 -4.75 -3.74 9.61
CA LEU A 66 -4.44 -5.14 9.84
C LEU A 66 -4.44 -5.39 11.35
N THR A 67 -5.25 -6.33 11.83
CA THR A 67 -5.41 -6.60 13.26
C THR A 67 -5.04 -8.05 13.54
N ASN A 68 -4.10 -8.28 14.45
CA ASN A 68 -3.70 -9.59 14.96
C ASN A 68 -3.21 -10.58 13.88
N GLU A 69 -2.50 -10.09 12.86
CA GLU A 69 -1.91 -10.95 11.82
C GLU A 69 -0.37 -10.85 11.79
N PRO A 70 0.34 -11.46 12.76
CA PRO A 70 1.79 -11.57 12.67
C PRO A 70 2.21 -12.43 11.48
N GLY A 71 3.25 -11.99 10.79
CA GLY A 71 3.74 -12.62 9.58
C GLY A 71 2.88 -12.38 8.34
N TRP A 72 1.98 -11.38 8.36
CA TRP A 72 1.30 -10.90 7.16
C TRP A 72 2.32 -10.40 6.14
N SER A 73 2.08 -10.71 4.86
CA SER A 73 2.92 -10.25 3.76
C SER A 73 2.05 -9.84 2.59
N GLY A 74 2.29 -8.64 2.09
CA GLY A 74 1.51 -8.07 1.01
C GLY A 74 2.19 -6.90 0.33
N ARG A 75 1.56 -6.45 -0.74
CA ARG A 75 2.05 -5.37 -1.59
C ARG A 75 0.93 -4.40 -1.94
N PHE A 76 1.32 -3.15 -2.12
CA PHE A 76 0.49 -2.06 -2.61
C PHE A 76 1.10 -1.49 -3.89
N TRP A 77 0.26 -1.07 -4.82
CA TRP A 77 0.69 -0.31 -5.99
C TRP A 77 -0.38 0.67 -6.43
N GLY A 78 0.02 1.71 -7.16
CA GLY A 78 -0.92 2.66 -7.76
C GLY A 78 -1.27 2.26 -9.18
N ARG A 79 -2.57 2.27 -9.52
CA ARG A 79 -3.05 2.15 -10.90
C ARG A 79 -3.47 3.51 -11.44
N THR A 80 -3.31 3.74 -12.74
CA THR A 80 -3.60 5.03 -13.38
C THR A 80 -4.42 4.88 -14.64
N GLY A 81 -5.21 5.91 -14.97
CA GLY A 81 -6.02 5.92 -16.20
C GLY A 81 -7.04 4.79 -16.21
N CYS A 82 -7.69 4.56 -15.06
CA CYS A 82 -8.65 3.49 -14.91
C CYS A 82 -10.05 3.95 -15.31
N ASN A 83 -10.81 3.03 -15.89
CA ASN A 83 -12.23 3.20 -16.15
C ASN A 83 -12.96 1.92 -15.76
N PHE A 84 -13.79 1.98 -14.73
CA PHE A 84 -14.57 0.86 -14.22
C PHE A 84 -16.06 1.16 -14.32
N ASP A 85 -16.85 0.14 -14.64
CA ASP A 85 -18.31 0.21 -14.54
C ASP A 85 -18.79 0.11 -13.08
N SER A 86 -20.11 0.17 -12.88
CA SER A 86 -20.74 0.06 -11.55
C SER A 86 -20.53 -1.30 -10.89
N SER A 87 -20.16 -2.33 -11.65
CA SER A 87 -19.83 -3.66 -11.13
C SER A 87 -18.34 -3.82 -10.83
N GLY A 88 -17.53 -2.79 -11.08
CA GLY A 88 -16.08 -2.80 -10.88
C GLY A 88 -15.30 -3.48 -12.00
N HIS A 89 -15.91 -3.77 -13.15
CA HIS A 89 -15.22 -4.30 -14.33
C HIS A 89 -14.74 -3.17 -15.23
N GLY A 90 -13.55 -3.30 -15.79
CA GLY A 90 -12.93 -2.21 -16.53
C GLY A 90 -11.44 -2.44 -16.68
N ASN A 91 -10.66 -1.42 -16.97
CA ASN A 91 -9.21 -1.59 -17.07
C ASN A 91 -8.47 -0.31 -16.68
N CYS A 92 -7.19 -0.46 -16.35
CA CYS A 92 -6.25 0.64 -16.13
C CYS A 92 -5.19 0.71 -17.23
N ALA A 93 -4.65 1.90 -17.48
CA ALA A 93 -3.54 2.10 -18.41
C ALA A 93 -2.21 1.59 -17.86
N THR A 94 -2.00 1.65 -16.54
CA THR A 94 -0.84 1.04 -15.87
C THR A 94 -1.27 0.32 -14.59
N GLY A 95 -0.57 -0.76 -14.25
CA GLY A 95 -0.81 -1.55 -13.04
C GLY A 95 -2.12 -2.31 -12.98
N ASP A 96 -2.80 -2.52 -14.11
CA ASP A 96 -4.05 -3.29 -14.14
C ASP A 96 -3.88 -4.69 -13.54
N CYS A 97 -4.92 -5.26 -12.94
CA CYS A 97 -4.87 -6.52 -12.21
C CYS A 97 -5.96 -7.51 -12.62
N GLY A 98 -6.22 -7.59 -13.93
CA GLY A 98 -7.17 -8.54 -14.50
C GLY A 98 -8.55 -7.93 -14.74
N ASN A 99 -8.58 -6.68 -15.21
CA ASN A 99 -9.78 -5.96 -15.58
C ASN A 99 -10.84 -5.80 -14.45
N SER A 100 -10.36 -5.71 -13.20
CA SER A 100 -11.19 -5.59 -12.00
C SER A 100 -10.69 -4.48 -11.09
N LEU A 101 -11.61 -3.72 -10.50
CA LEU A 101 -11.30 -2.75 -9.45
C LEU A 101 -10.69 -3.45 -8.23
N LYS A 102 -11.23 -4.61 -7.87
CA LYS A 102 -10.82 -5.43 -6.72
C LYS A 102 -9.84 -6.50 -7.19
N CYS A 103 -8.56 -6.28 -6.95
CA CYS A 103 -7.51 -7.17 -7.43
C CYS A 103 -7.47 -8.49 -6.66
N THR A 104 -7.38 -9.59 -7.39
CA THR A 104 -7.13 -10.95 -6.85
C THR A 104 -5.78 -11.51 -7.29
N VAL A 105 -5.08 -10.78 -8.15
CA VAL A 105 -3.73 -11.06 -8.64
C VAL A 105 -2.88 -9.80 -8.55
N THR A 106 -1.56 -9.95 -8.73
CA THR A 106 -0.65 -8.80 -8.77
C THR A 106 -0.87 -7.93 -10.02
N GLY A 107 -0.37 -6.69 -9.99
CA GLY A 107 -0.51 -5.74 -11.09
C GLY A 107 0.39 -6.07 -12.28
N ALA A 108 -0.09 -5.80 -13.48
CA ALA A 108 0.68 -5.88 -14.71
C ALA A 108 1.79 -4.83 -14.73
N THR A 109 2.89 -5.14 -15.41
CA THR A 109 4.02 -4.21 -15.59
C THR A 109 3.65 -3.12 -16.61
N PRO A 110 4.13 -1.86 -16.44
CA PRO A 110 4.96 -1.39 -15.34
C PRO A 110 4.16 -1.06 -14.08
N SER A 111 4.67 -1.47 -12.91
CA SER A 111 4.12 -1.15 -11.59
C SER A 111 5.22 -0.92 -10.56
N THR A 112 5.25 0.28 -9.96
CA THR A 112 6.02 0.52 -8.74
C THR A 112 5.33 -0.24 -7.60
N LEU A 113 6.05 -1.08 -6.86
CA LEU A 113 5.49 -1.85 -5.74
C LEU A 113 5.98 -1.30 -4.40
N ALA A 114 5.09 -1.27 -3.41
CA ALA A 114 5.42 -1.07 -2.01
C ALA A 114 5.14 -2.39 -1.29
N GLU A 115 6.20 -3.08 -0.86
CA GLU A 115 6.14 -4.42 -0.30
C GLU A 115 6.34 -4.38 1.22
N PHE A 116 5.63 -5.24 1.93
CA PHE A 116 5.62 -5.27 3.38
C PHE A 116 5.56 -6.71 3.89
N THR A 117 6.30 -6.97 4.97
CA THR A 117 6.17 -8.14 5.83
C THR A 117 6.11 -7.65 7.27
N ILE A 118 5.00 -7.92 7.95
CA ILE A 118 4.71 -7.41 9.30
C ILE A 118 5.01 -8.48 10.33
N GLN A 119 5.78 -8.15 11.37
CA GLN A 119 6.26 -9.09 12.39
C GLN A 119 6.83 -10.37 11.75
N GLY A 120 7.74 -10.17 10.80
CA GLY A 120 8.48 -11.23 10.11
C GLY A 120 9.59 -11.80 10.99
N ASP A 121 10.79 -11.90 10.44
CA ASP A 121 11.93 -12.47 11.15
C ASP A 121 12.24 -11.70 12.44
N SER A 122 12.41 -12.45 13.54
CA SER A 122 12.61 -11.92 14.89
C SER A 122 11.56 -10.90 15.35
N GLY A 123 10.36 -10.91 14.77
CA GLY A 123 9.28 -9.97 15.09
C GLY A 123 9.44 -8.58 14.49
N ASN A 124 10.40 -8.38 13.58
CA ASN A 124 10.61 -7.11 12.89
C ASN A 124 9.68 -6.95 11.69
N ASP A 125 9.35 -5.71 11.35
CA ASP A 125 8.72 -5.41 10.07
C ASP A 125 9.77 -5.13 9.00
N PHE A 126 9.49 -5.58 7.79
CA PHE A 126 10.28 -5.33 6.60
C PHE A 126 9.41 -4.62 5.58
N TYR A 127 9.94 -3.59 4.94
CA TYR A 127 9.27 -2.88 3.87
C TYR A 127 10.28 -2.31 2.89
N ASP A 128 9.88 -2.25 1.63
CA ASP A 128 10.70 -1.71 0.57
C ASP A 128 9.85 -1.19 -0.60
N LEU A 129 10.50 -0.43 -1.47
CA LEU A 129 9.96 -0.05 -2.76
C LEU A 129 10.68 -0.85 -3.83
N SER A 130 9.93 -1.65 -4.57
CA SER A 130 10.45 -2.50 -5.63
C SER A 130 10.09 -1.92 -7.00
N LEU A 131 11.11 -1.88 -7.87
CA LEU A 131 11.02 -1.52 -9.28
C LEU A 131 11.28 -2.71 -10.18
N VAL A 132 11.28 -3.93 -9.64
CA VAL A 132 11.42 -5.17 -10.42
C VAL A 132 10.37 -5.23 -11.53
N ASP A 133 9.15 -4.80 -11.21
CA ASP A 133 8.01 -4.75 -12.12
C ASP A 133 7.91 -3.42 -12.89
N GLY A 134 8.95 -2.60 -12.88
CA GLY A 134 9.01 -1.30 -13.54
C GLY A 134 8.53 -0.14 -12.66
N TYR A 135 8.22 0.98 -13.30
CA TYR A 135 7.87 2.23 -12.62
C TYR A 135 6.67 2.88 -13.30
N ASN A 136 5.67 3.29 -12.50
CA ASN A 136 4.50 4.02 -13.00
C ASN A 136 4.09 5.21 -12.10
N VAL A 137 3.97 4.98 -10.80
CA VAL A 137 3.61 6.00 -9.79
C VAL A 137 4.76 6.17 -8.83
N LYS A 138 5.15 7.41 -8.53
CA LYS A 138 6.18 7.71 -7.54
C LYS A 138 5.59 7.54 -6.14
N MET A 139 6.18 6.65 -5.33
CA MET A 139 5.66 6.27 -4.01
C MET A 139 6.69 6.49 -2.90
N GLY A 140 6.20 6.55 -1.66
CA GLY A 140 7.03 6.54 -0.46
C GLY A 140 6.35 5.81 0.70
N ILE A 141 7.16 5.12 1.51
CA ILE A 141 6.76 4.41 2.71
C ILE A 141 7.42 5.11 3.90
N LYS A 142 6.60 5.69 4.77
CA LYS A 142 7.06 6.35 6.00
C LYS A 142 6.51 5.62 7.23
N PRO A 143 7.34 4.89 7.98
CA PRO A 143 6.91 4.33 9.24
C PRO A 143 6.62 5.45 10.26
N GLU A 144 5.59 5.28 11.08
CA GLU A 144 5.25 6.14 12.21
C GLU A 144 5.27 5.32 13.52
N GLY A 145 6.13 5.70 14.45
CA GLY A 145 6.39 4.90 15.64
C GLY A 145 7.29 3.69 15.34
N GLY A 146 7.16 2.63 16.15
CA GLY A 146 8.10 1.51 16.14
C GLY A 146 9.47 1.86 16.75
N SER A 147 10.39 0.91 16.73
CA SER A 147 11.79 1.10 17.16
C SER A 147 12.74 0.38 16.18
N GLY A 148 14.00 0.80 16.16
CA GLY A 148 15.01 0.31 15.21
C GLY A 148 15.31 1.36 14.13
N GLU A 149 15.61 0.90 12.91
CA GLU A 149 16.04 1.79 11.82
C GLU A 149 14.94 2.73 11.33
N CYS A 150 13.71 2.21 11.17
CA CYS A 150 12.48 2.98 10.84
C CYS A 150 12.69 4.09 9.78
N LYS A 151 13.40 3.76 8.68
CA LYS A 151 13.79 4.73 7.64
C LYS A 151 12.64 5.04 6.70
N TYR A 152 12.53 6.32 6.32
CA TYR A 152 11.68 6.70 5.20
C TYR A 152 12.27 6.18 3.89
N VAL A 153 11.54 5.31 3.19
CA VAL A 153 11.90 4.82 1.86
C VAL A 153 11.06 5.58 0.85
N HIS A 154 11.69 6.25 -0.11
CA HIS A 154 10.99 6.95 -1.15
C HIS A 154 11.60 6.67 -2.52
N GLY A 155 10.75 6.56 -3.52
CA GLY A 155 11.18 6.40 -4.90
C GLY A 155 11.80 7.70 -5.37
N LEU A 156 13.10 7.89 -5.18
CA LEU A 156 14.05 8.54 -6.09
C LEU A 156 15.40 8.64 -5.37
N ARG A 157 16.30 7.70 -5.66
CA ARG A 157 17.72 7.99 -5.92
C ARG A 157 18.24 7.01 -6.97
N ARG A 158 18.58 7.54 -8.15
CA ARG A 158 19.86 7.15 -8.75
C ARG A 158 20.97 7.76 -7.89
#